data_AF-A0A520Y792-F1
#
_entry.id   AF-A0A520Y792-F1
#
_cell.length_a   1.000
_cell.length_b   1.000
_cell.length_c   1.000
_cell.angle_alpha   90.00
_cell.angle_beta   90.00
_cell.angle_gamma   90.00
#
_symmetry.space_group_name_H-M   'P 1'
#
loop_
_entity.id
_entity.type
_entity.pdbx_description
1 polymer ?
#
loop_
_entity_poly.entity_id
_entity_poly.type
_entity_poly.pdbx_seq_one_letter_code
_entity_poly.pdbx_strand_id
1 'polypeptide(L)'
;MMNTRRFLHELMHNDRKRLAHFSCSAVIFFVSLAMLYWVDKELPPSMQQELAALGFTVLAGIAFFWAMAMQLVYILSRLSK
;
A
#
# COMPACT_ATOMS: atom_id res chain seq x y z
N MET A 1 17.17 -7.51 -14.61
CA MET A 1 15.78 -7.82 -14.18
C MET A 1 15.83 -8.74 -12.97
N MET A 2 15.25 -8.33 -11.85
CA MET A 2 15.23 -9.14 -10.63
C MET A 2 14.22 -10.29 -10.82
N ASN A 3 14.64 -11.53 -10.58
CA ASN A 3 13.77 -12.69 -10.74
C ASN A 3 12.74 -12.70 -9.60
N THR A 4 11.45 -12.63 -9.92
CA THR A 4 10.33 -12.48 -8.95
C THR A 4 10.36 -13.57 -7.87
N ARG A 5 10.77 -14.79 -8.21
CA ARG A 5 10.93 -15.88 -7.23
C ARG A 5 12.00 -15.57 -6.18
N ARG A 6 13.12 -14.98 -6.61
CA ARG A 6 14.24 -14.64 -5.72
C ARG A 6 13.86 -13.50 -4.77
N PHE A 7 13.10 -12.53 -5.26
CA PHE A 7 12.53 -11.45 -4.44
C PHE A 7 11.54 -11.97 -3.39
N LEU A 8 10.58 -12.82 -3.78
CA LEU A 8 9.63 -13.42 -2.85
C LEU A 8 10.34 -14.28 -1.80
N HIS A 9 11.32 -15.07 -2.20
CA HIS A 9 12.12 -15.87 -1.27
C HIS A 9 12.85 -14.99 -0.24
N GLU A 10 13.42 -13.87 -0.69
CA GLU A 10 14.06 -12.90 0.20
C GLU A 10 13.07 -12.25 1.18
N LEU A 11 11.89 -11.86 0.71
CA LEU A 11 10.83 -11.29 1.57
C LEU A 11 10.26 -12.29 2.57
N MET A 12 10.17 -13.58 2.22
CA MET A 12 9.72 -14.62 3.13
C MET A 12 10.68 -14.83 4.29
N HIS A 13 12.00 -14.77 4.04
CA HIS A 13 13.02 -15.04 5.04
C HIS A 13 13.51 -13.79 5.79
N ASN A 14 13.20 -12.59 5.31
CA ASN A 14 13.64 -11.34 5.92
C ASN A 14 12.46 -10.55 6.50
N ASP A 15 12.16 -10.82 7.78
CA ASP A 15 11.07 -10.19 8.52
C ASP A 15 11.19 -8.67 8.57
N ARG A 16 12.40 -8.13 8.71
CA ARG A 16 12.63 -6.66 8.76
C ARG A 16 12.27 -5.99 7.44
N LYS A 17 12.69 -6.57 6.30
CA LYS A 17 12.35 -6.01 4.97
C LYS A 17 10.85 -6.05 4.73
N ARG A 18 10.20 -7.18 5.04
CA ARG A 18 8.74 -7.31 4.88
C ARG A 18 7.99 -6.31 5.76
N LEU A 19 8.41 -6.14 7.02
CA LEU A 19 7.82 -5.13 7.91
C LEU A 19 8.02 -3.71 7.37
N ALA A 20 9.18 -3.38 6.82
CA ALA A 20 9.43 -2.08 6.20
C ALA A 20 8.50 -1.81 5.01
N HIS A 21 8.26 -2.81 4.14
CA HIS A 21 7.30 -2.70 3.04
C HIS A 21 5.87 -2.50 3.56
N PHE A 22 5.46 -3.27 4.57
CA PHE A 22 4.14 -3.13 5.19
C PHE A 22 3.95 -1.74 5.80
N SER A 23 4.91 -1.26 6.60
CA SER A 23 4.85 0.06 7.23
C SER A 23 4.84 1.20 6.21
N CYS A 24 5.65 1.10 5.15
CA CYS A 24 5.66 2.09 4.07
C CYS A 24 4.28 2.17 3.39
N SER A 25 3.68 1.02 3.06
CA SER A 25 2.34 0.98 2.50
C SER A 25 1.28 1.52 3.45
N ALA A 26 1.36 1.22 4.74
CA ALA A 26 0.45 1.78 5.74
C ALA A 26 0.53 3.32 5.79
N VAL A 27 1.73 3.89 5.77
CA VAL A 27 1.92 5.35 5.74
C VAL A 27 1.30 5.95 4.48
N ILE A 28 1.58 5.38 3.31
CA ILE A 28 1.00 5.88 2.03
C ILE A 28 -0.52 5.80 2.05
N PHE A 29 -1.09 4.70 2.59
CA PHE A 29 -2.53 4.51 2.71
C PHE A 29 -3.17 5.60 3.59
N PHE A 30 -2.65 5.82 4.80
CA PHE A 30 -3.20 6.82 5.71
C PHE A 30 -3.02 8.26 5.20
N VAL A 31 -1.89 8.58 4.57
CA VAL A 31 -1.68 9.88 3.93
C VAL A 31 -2.68 10.08 2.78
N SER A 32 -2.90 9.06 1.95
CA SER A 32 -3.86 9.13 0.85
C SER A 32 -5.30 9.33 1.35
N LEU A 33 -5.68 8.68 2.46
CA LEU A 33 -6.97 8.90 3.11
C LEU A 33 -7.10 10.32 3.69
N ALA A 34 -6.05 10.84 4.34
CA ALA A 34 -6.04 12.20 4.84
C ALA A 34 -6.19 13.23 3.70
N MET A 35 -5.53 12.99 2.57
CA MET A 35 -5.68 13.82 1.37
C MET A 35 -7.08 13.72 0.77
N LEU A 36 -7.69 12.53 0.76
CA LEU A 36 -9.08 12.36 0.31
C LEU A 36 -10.05 13.18 1.17
N TYR A 37 -9.88 13.15 2.49
CA TYR A 37 -10.65 13.99 3.41
C TYR A 37 -10.42 15.48 3.16
N TRP A 38 -9.17 15.88 2.90
CA TRP A 38 -8.84 17.26 2.57
C TRP A 38 -9.49 17.73 1.26
N VAL A 39 -9.47 16.89 0.22
CA VAL A 39 -10.14 17.14 -1.07
C VAL A 39 -11.66 17.33 -0.90
N ASP A 40 -12.29 16.58 0.00
CA ASP A 40 -13.73 16.75 0.31
C ASP A 40 -14.03 18.10 0.96
N LYS A 41 -13.12 18.62 1.80
CA LYS A 41 -13.35 19.85 2.58
C LYS A 41 -12.93 21.13 1.91
N GLU A 42 -11.82 21.11 1.17
CA GLU A 42 -11.16 22.33 0.70
C GLU A 42 -11.47 22.63 -0.77
N LEU A 43 -11.73 21.62 -1.59
CA LEU A 43 -12.02 21.82 -3.00
C LEU A 43 -13.52 21.98 -3.23
N PRO A 44 -13.96 23.03 -3.96
CA PRO A 44 -15.36 23.17 -4.32
C PRO A 44 -15.78 22.06 -5.30
N PRO A 45 -17.08 21.68 -5.30
CA PRO A 45 -17.66 20.73 -6.25
C PRO A 45 -17.26 21.03 -7.69
N SER A 46 -16.39 20.19 -8.24
CA SER A 46 -15.82 20.39 -9.58
C SER A 46 -15.20 19.10 -10.12
N MET A 47 -15.01 19.03 -11.44
CA MET A 47 -14.29 17.93 -12.09
C MET A 47 -12.86 17.73 -11.53
N GLN A 48 -12.21 18.81 -11.09
CA GLN A 48 -10.88 18.74 -10.48
C GLN A 48 -10.91 18.04 -9.12
N GLN A 49 -11.94 18.30 -8.31
CA GLN A 49 -12.15 17.60 -7.04
C GLN A 49 -12.35 16.11 -7.26
N GLU A 50 -13.22 15.73 -8.21
CA GLU A 50 -13.50 14.33 -8.53
C GLU A 50 -12.24 13.58 -9.00
N LEU A 51 -11.44 14.20 -9.88
CA LEU A 51 -10.18 13.62 -10.34
C LEU A 51 -9.14 13.49 -9.22
N ALA A 52 -9.03 14.49 -8.35
CA ALA A 52 -8.14 14.43 -7.19
C ALA A 52 -8.57 13.31 -6.22
N ALA A 53 -9.86 13.22 -5.90
CA ALA A 53 -10.41 12.17 -5.06
C ALA A 53 -10.19 10.78 -5.65
N LEU A 54 -10.41 10.61 -6.96
CA LEU A 54 -10.12 9.36 -7.66
C LEU A 54 -8.63 9.00 -7.59
N GLY A 55 -7.74 9.98 -7.81
CA GLY A 55 -6.30 9.79 -7.72
C GLY A 55 -5.86 9.29 -6.34
N PHE A 56 -6.30 9.95 -5.27
CA PHE A 56 -6.00 9.51 -3.90
C PHE A 56 -6.64 8.16 -3.54
N THR A 57 -7.83 7.86 -4.07
CA THR A 57 -8.48 6.55 -3.92
C THR A 57 -7.65 5.44 -4.56
N VAL A 58 -7.14 5.66 -5.77
CA VAL A 58 -6.27 4.70 -6.47
C VAL A 58 -4.96 4.49 -5.70
N LEU A 59 -4.34 5.56 -5.21
CA LEU A 59 -3.12 5.47 -4.40
C LEU A 59 -3.35 4.69 -3.10
N ALA A 60 -4.45 4.98 -2.39
CA ALA A 60 -4.85 4.24 -1.21
C ALA A 60 -5.07 2.76 -1.55
N GLY A 61 -5.78 2.47 -2.65
CA GLY A 61 -5.99 1.10 -3.13
C GLY A 61 -4.69 0.35 -3.38
N ILE A 62 -3.74 0.93 -4.14
CA ILE A 62 -2.44 0.30 -4.43
C ILE A 62 -1.66 0.02 -3.14
N ALA A 63 -1.60 1.00 -2.24
CA ALA A 63 -0.92 0.85 -0.96
C ALA A 63 -1.55 -0.26 -0.11
N PHE A 64 -2.88 -0.31 -0.03
CA PHE A 64 -3.63 -1.34 0.66
C PHE A 64 -3.37 -2.73 0.08
N PHE A 65 -3.46 -2.89 -1.25
CA PHE A 65 -3.18 -4.16 -1.92
C PHE A 65 -1.76 -4.65 -1.65
N TRP A 66 -0.76 -3.76 -1.67
CA TRP A 66 0.61 -4.14 -1.34
C TRP A 66 0.77 -4.53 0.13
N ALA A 67 0.17 -3.80 1.05
CA ALA A 67 0.18 -4.15 2.48
C ALA A 67 -0.44 -5.54 2.72
N MET A 68 -1.58 -5.83 2.08
CA MET A 68 -2.22 -7.15 2.14
C MET A 68 -1.34 -8.24 1.53
N ALA A 69 -0.66 -7.97 0.41
CA ALA A 69 0.29 -8.91 -0.17
C ALA A 69 1.45 -9.23 0.81
N MET A 70 2.01 -8.22 1.49
CA MET A 70 3.03 -8.44 2.52
C MET A 70 2.51 -9.26 3.70
N GLN A 71 1.26 -9.02 4.12
CA GLN A 71 0.62 -9.80 5.18
C GLN A 71 0.39 -11.26 4.77
N LEU A 72 0.01 -11.52 3.52
CA LEU A 72 -0.09 -12.88 2.99
C LEU A 72 1.28 -13.57 2.95
N VAL A 73 2.33 -12.88 2.49
CA VAL A 73 3.70 -13.41 2.50
C VAL A 73 4.14 -13.74 3.93
N TYR A 74 3.76 -12.93 4.92
CA TYR A 74 4.03 -13.23 6.33
C TYR A 74 3.35 -14.53 6.77
N ILE A 75 2.05 -14.67 6.52
CA ILE A 75 1.29 -15.88 6.90
C ILE A 75 1.90 -17.11 6.23
N LEU A 76 2.20 -17.05 4.93
CA LEU A 76 2.83 -18.15 4.20
C LEU A 76 4.22 -18.50 4.79
N SER A 77 5.04 -17.49 5.11
CA SER A 77 6.35 -17.70 5.74
C SER A 77 6.26 -18.38 7.11
N ARG A 78 5.15 -18.19 7.83
CA ARG A 78 4.90 -18.81 9.14
C ARG A 78 4.37 -20.24 9.00
N LEU A 79 3.58 -20.52 7.98
CA LEU A 79 3.06 -21.86 7.69
C LEU A 79 4.10 -22.78 7.03
N SER A 80 5.09 -22.22 6.34
CA SER A 80 6.20 -22.98 5.73
C SER A 80 7.40 -23.20 6.66
N LYS A 81 7.33 -22.75 7.91
CA LYS A 81 8.30 -23.09 8.97
C LYS A 81 7.83 -24.33 9.71
#